data_AF-A0A7V3M551-F1
#
_entry.id   AF-A0A7V3M551-F1
#
_cell.length_a   1.000
_cell.length_b   1.000
_cell.length_c   1.000
_cell.angle_alpha   90.00
_cell.angle_beta   90.00
_cell.angle_gamma   90.00
#
_symmetry.space_group_name_H-M   'P 1'
#
loop_
_entity.id
_entity.type
_entity.pdbx_description
1 polymer ?
#
loop_
_entity_poly.entity_id
_entity_poly.type
_entity_poly.pdbx_seq_one_letter_code
_entity_poly.pdbx_strand_id
1 'polypeptide(L)'
;MAAVAAPFIGALIAIPVYLAIVGLIGGESSLLAFIRVAFTIALYTGALLGVPAMVLFGLPIHSILLAFGYRSAWHYSLMGALAGMVVGAIVLLWLSDAPAETTNWAPSFALGSFTGALSALTFWLVRRPDRDAANPARPAP
;
A
#
# COMPACT_ATOMS: atom_id res chain seq x y z
N MET A 1 -11.45 -13.40 6.11
CA MET A 1 -12.04 -12.47 5.12
C MET A 1 -11.43 -11.07 5.17
N ALA A 2 -11.28 -10.47 6.35
CA ALA A 2 -10.70 -9.12 6.52
C ALA A 2 -9.32 -8.90 5.84
N ALA A 3 -8.41 -9.88 5.92
CA ALA A 3 -7.09 -9.79 5.29
C ALA A 3 -7.12 -9.74 3.75
N VAL A 4 -8.13 -10.35 3.13
CA VAL A 4 -8.32 -10.34 1.67
C VAL A 4 -8.97 -9.03 1.21
N ALA A 5 -9.80 -8.40 2.05
CA ALA A 5 -10.45 -7.12 1.73
C ALA A 5 -9.49 -5.92 1.79
N ALA A 6 -8.46 -5.98 2.64
CA ALA A 6 -7.48 -4.90 2.81
C ALA A 6 -6.82 -4.41 1.51
N PRO A 7 -6.31 -5.27 0.60
CA PRO A 7 -5.75 -4.81 -0.68
C PRO A 7 -6.78 -4.16 -1.59
N PHE A 8 -8.05 -4.59 -1.58
CA PHE A 8 -9.11 -3.92 -2.34
C PHE A 8 -9.45 -2.53 -1.79
N ILE A 9 -9.44 -2.36 -0.46
CA ILE A 9 -9.64 -1.05 0.18
C ILE A 9 -8.44 -0.13 -0.11
N GLY A 10 -7.22 -0.65 -0.02
CA GLY A 10 -6.01 0.09 -0.40
C GLY A 10 -6.03 0.52 -1.87
N ALA A 11 -6.49 -0.35 -2.77
CA ALA A 11 -6.72 -0.03 -4.16
C ALA A 11 -7.72 1.11 -4.35
N LEU A 12 -8.85 1.08 -3.63
CA LEU A 12 -9.86 2.14 -3.67
C LEU A 12 -9.31 3.48 -3.17
N ILE A 13 -8.38 3.49 -2.20
CA ILE A 13 -7.70 4.70 -1.72
C ILE A 13 -6.64 5.18 -2.72
N ALA A 14 -6.03 4.29 -3.49
CA ALA A 14 -5.10 4.65 -4.56
C ALA A 14 -5.80 5.34 -5.73
N ILE A 15 -7.11 5.13 -5.93
CA ILE A 15 -7.91 5.77 -6.99
C ILE A 15 -7.78 7.30 -6.96
N PRO A 16 -8.08 8.04 -5.89
CA PRO A 16 -7.96 9.49 -5.88
C PRO A 16 -6.53 10.00 -6.11
N VAL A 17 -5.52 9.27 -5.65
CA VAL A 17 -4.11 9.60 -5.90
C VAL A 17 -3.76 9.43 -7.38
N TYR A 18 -4.21 8.33 -7.99
CA TYR A 18 -3.97 8.05 -9.40
C TYR A 18 -4.79 8.96 -10.31
N LEU A 19 -6.02 9.29 -9.92
CA LEU A 19 -6.82 10.35 -10.54
C LEU A 19 -6.02 11.65 -10.51
N ALA A 20 -5.53 12.11 -9.35
CA ALA A 20 -4.74 13.33 -9.29
C ALA A 20 -3.53 13.31 -10.24
N ILE A 21 -2.80 12.19 -10.34
CA ILE A 21 -1.64 12.06 -11.23
C ILE A 21 -2.05 12.06 -12.72
N VAL A 22 -3.03 11.24 -13.13
CA VAL A 22 -3.48 11.18 -14.53
C VAL A 22 -4.15 12.49 -14.93
N GLY A 23 -4.81 13.20 -14.02
CA GLY A 23 -5.50 14.45 -14.31
C GLY A 23 -4.53 15.60 -14.51
N LEU A 24 -3.34 15.50 -13.92
CA LEU A 24 -2.23 16.43 -14.13
C LEU A 24 -1.47 16.15 -15.43
N ILE A 25 -1.54 14.94 -15.99
CA ILE A 25 -0.69 14.48 -17.11
C ILE A 25 -1.50 14.25 -18.41
N GLY A 26 -2.77 13.85 -18.31
CA GLY A 26 -3.61 13.43 -19.43
C GLY A 26 -4.60 14.51 -19.85
N GLY A 27 -4.49 14.97 -21.10
CA GLY A 27 -5.46 15.87 -21.75
C GLY A 27 -6.80 15.20 -22.10
N GLU A 28 -7.25 14.21 -21.33
CA GLU A 28 -8.57 13.60 -21.54
C GLU A 28 -9.67 14.58 -21.08
N SER A 29 -10.51 15.01 -22.02
CA SER A 29 -11.55 16.01 -21.77
C SER A 29 -12.79 15.43 -21.07
N SER A 30 -12.94 14.10 -21.00
CA SER A 30 -14.13 13.47 -20.41
C SER A 30 -13.84 12.87 -19.03
N LEU A 31 -14.52 13.43 -18.00
CA LEU A 31 -14.46 12.96 -16.62
C LEU A 31 -14.76 11.45 -16.48
N LEU A 32 -15.64 10.91 -17.33
CA LEU A 32 -16.03 9.51 -17.30
C LEU A 32 -14.91 8.57 -17.75
N ALA A 33 -14.20 8.89 -18.84
CA ALA A 33 -13.07 8.08 -19.31
C ALA A 33 -11.94 8.09 -18.28
N PHE A 34 -11.69 9.25 -17.69
CA PHE A 34 -10.75 9.44 -16.60
C PHE A 34 -11.03 8.58 -15.36
N ILE A 35 -12.27 8.59 -14.84
CA ILE A 35 -12.69 7.74 -13.71
C ILE A 35 -12.50 6.26 -14.04
N ARG A 36 -12.87 5.86 -15.27
CA ARG A 36 -12.76 4.46 -15.71
C ARG A 36 -11.30 3.99 -15.74
N VAL A 37 -10.39 4.81 -16.27
CA VAL A 37 -8.95 4.48 -16.34
C VAL A 37 -8.38 4.33 -14.94
N ALA A 38 -8.60 5.29 -14.04
CA ALA A 38 -8.06 5.22 -12.68
C ALA A 38 -8.64 4.03 -11.89
N PHE A 39 -9.95 3.77 -12.00
CA PHE A 39 -10.57 2.61 -11.35
C PHE A 39 -9.98 1.28 -11.87
N THR A 40 -9.80 1.17 -13.19
CA THR A 40 -9.24 -0.05 -13.82
C THR A 40 -7.80 -0.28 -13.37
N ILE A 41 -6.97 0.77 -13.38
CA ILE A 41 -5.57 0.68 -12.94
C ILE A 41 -5.49 0.35 -11.46
N ALA A 42 -6.30 1.00 -10.62
CA ALA A 42 -6.34 0.73 -9.19
C ALA A 42 -6.77 -0.71 -8.90
N LEU A 43 -7.82 -1.21 -9.57
CA LEU A 43 -8.27 -2.59 -9.40
C LEU A 43 -7.18 -3.58 -9.84
N TYR A 44 -6.55 -3.32 -11.00
CA TYR A 44 -5.52 -4.18 -11.56
C TYR A 44 -4.28 -4.23 -10.67
N THR A 45 -3.75 -3.07 -10.27
CA THR A 45 -2.59 -2.97 -9.37
C THR A 45 -2.91 -3.49 -7.97
N GLY A 46 -4.08 -3.19 -7.42
CA GLY A 46 -4.52 -3.68 -6.12
C GLY A 46 -4.69 -5.19 -6.04
N ALA A 47 -5.34 -5.79 -7.05
CA ALA A 47 -5.57 -7.22 -7.08
C ALA A 47 -4.29 -7.99 -7.43
N LEU A 48 -3.55 -7.57 -8.45
CA LEU A 48 -2.41 -8.33 -8.96
C LEU A 48 -1.11 -8.06 -8.22
N LEU A 49 -0.89 -6.85 -7.71
CA LEU A 49 0.32 -6.52 -6.97
C LEU A 49 0.05 -6.45 -5.46
N GLY A 50 -1.08 -5.85 -5.08
CA GLY A 50 -1.43 -5.68 -3.66
C GLY A 50 -1.65 -7.00 -2.93
N VAL A 51 -2.37 -7.97 -3.51
CA VAL A 51 -2.60 -9.27 -2.87
C VAL A 51 -1.29 -10.06 -2.72
N PRO A 52 -0.46 -10.26 -3.76
CA PRO A 52 0.82 -10.95 -3.58
C PRO A 52 1.76 -10.21 -2.63
N ALA A 53 1.84 -8.87 -2.70
CA ALA A 53 2.67 -8.11 -1.77
C ALA A 53 2.20 -8.26 -0.31
N MET A 54 0.89 -8.29 -0.07
CA MET A 54 0.34 -8.56 1.26
C MET A 54 0.70 -9.97 1.74
N VAL A 55 0.59 -10.99 0.88
CA VAL A 55 0.89 -12.37 1.25
C VAL A 55 2.39 -12.58 1.50
N LEU A 56 3.24 -12.04 0.63
CA LEU A 56 4.69 -12.24 0.67
C LEU A 56 5.40 -11.37 1.69
N PHE A 57 4.91 -10.14 1.94
CA PHE A 57 5.57 -9.18 2.81
C PHE A 57 4.68 -8.75 3.98
N GLY A 58 3.42 -8.40 3.70
CA GLY A 58 2.50 -7.88 4.71
C GLY A 58 2.24 -8.86 5.87
N LEU A 59 1.91 -10.11 5.58
CA LEU A 59 1.64 -11.13 6.59
C LEU A 59 2.89 -11.50 7.40
N PRO A 60 4.07 -11.75 6.79
CA PRO A 60 5.30 -11.96 7.56
C PRO A 60 5.66 -10.78 8.46
N ILE A 61 5.59 -9.55 7.96
CA ILE A 61 5.86 -8.34 8.77
C ILE A 61 4.87 -8.25 9.92
N HIS A 62 3.58 -8.51 9.68
CA HIS A 62 2.56 -8.54 10.73
C HIS A 62 2.89 -9.56 11.83
N SER A 63 3.24 -10.79 11.45
CA SER A 63 3.62 -11.86 12.38
C SER A 63 4.87 -11.48 13.20
N ILE A 64 5.87 -10.88 12.56
CA ILE A 64 7.08 -10.39 13.22
C ILE A 64 6.74 -9.30 14.25
N LEU A 65 5.96 -8.29 13.85
CA LEU A 65 5.53 -7.22 14.75
C LEU A 65 4.75 -7.76 15.96
N LEU A 66 3.90 -8.76 15.75
CA LEU A 66 3.19 -9.43 16.84
C LEU A 66 4.13 -10.20 17.78
N ALA A 67 5.13 -10.90 17.23
CA ALA A 67 6.12 -11.64 18.03
C ALA A 67 6.94 -10.71 18.93
N PHE A 68 7.24 -9.49 18.47
CA PHE A 68 7.93 -8.47 19.25
C PHE A 68 7.00 -7.60 20.12
N GLY A 69 5.69 -7.84 20.12
CA GLY A 69 4.72 -7.06 20.89
C GLY A 69 4.43 -5.66 20.32
N TYR A 70 4.89 -5.35 19.12
CA TYR A 70 4.64 -4.08 18.43
C TYR A 70 3.24 -4.07 17.83
N ARG A 71 2.27 -3.55 18.59
CA ARG A 71 0.84 -3.55 18.21
C ARG A 71 0.28 -2.18 17.87
N SER A 72 1.04 -1.10 18.03
CA SER A 72 0.53 0.25 17.78
C SER A 72 0.46 0.57 16.29
N ALA A 73 -0.49 1.42 15.91
CA ALA A 73 -0.66 1.88 14.52
C ALA A 73 0.63 2.47 13.94
N TRP A 74 1.43 3.16 14.76
CA TRP A 74 2.68 3.78 14.34
C TRP A 74 3.71 2.78 13.80
N HIS A 75 3.88 1.63 14.46
CA HIS A 75 4.82 0.60 13.98
C HIS A 75 4.38 0.06 12.62
N TYR A 76 3.07 -0.11 12.41
CA TYR A 76 2.53 -0.58 11.12
C TYR A 76 2.74 0.47 10.04
N SER A 77 2.40 1.73 10.31
CA SER A 77 2.61 2.83 9.35
C SER A 77 4.08 2.98 8.98
N LEU A 78 5.01 2.85 9.93
CA LEU A 78 6.45 2.93 9.67
C LEU A 78 6.93 1.78 8.79
N MET A 79 6.54 0.53 9.11
CA MET A 79 6.91 -0.62 8.27
C MET A 79 6.28 -0.55 6.89
N GLY A 80 5.04 -0.05 6.80
CA GLY A 80 4.38 0.26 5.54
C GLY A 80 5.12 1.30 4.74
N ALA A 81 5.60 2.37 5.38
CA ALA A 81 6.39 3.41 4.71
C ALA A 81 7.69 2.85 4.14
N LEU A 82 8.42 2.05 4.91
CA LEU A 82 9.66 1.41 4.45
C LEU A 82 9.41 0.45 3.27
N ALA A 83 8.38 -0.39 3.36
CA ALA A 83 8.01 -1.28 2.26
C ALA A 83 7.58 -0.48 1.01
N GLY A 84 6.78 0.57 1.21
CA GLY A 84 6.35 1.45 0.14
C GLY A 84 7.50 2.21 -0.53
N MET A 85 8.52 2.62 0.23
CA MET A 85 9.74 3.22 -0.30
C MET A 85 10.48 2.25 -1.23
N VAL A 86 10.64 0.99 -0.81
CA VAL A 86 11.28 -0.07 -1.62
C VAL A 86 10.48 -0.31 -2.90
N VAL A 87 9.15 -0.42 -2.81
CA VAL A 87 8.28 -0.55 -3.99
C VAL A 87 8.41 0.65 -4.91
N GLY A 88 8.43 1.87 -4.38
CA GLY A 88 8.66 3.10 -5.15
C GLY A 88 10.00 3.09 -5.88
N ALA A 89 11.05 2.55 -5.26
CA ALA A 89 12.35 2.35 -5.88
C ALA A 89 12.28 1.38 -7.06
N ILE A 90 11.65 0.22 -6.85
CA ILE A 90 11.49 -0.83 -7.87
C ILE A 90 10.68 -0.30 -9.05
N VAL A 91 9.57 0.38 -8.79
CA VAL A 91 8.72 0.96 -9.84
C VAL A 91 9.49 2.00 -10.64
N LEU A 92 10.26 2.86 -9.98
CA LEU A 92 11.08 3.85 -10.68
C LEU A 92 12.15 3.18 -11.55
N LEU A 93 12.86 2.18 -11.03
CA LEU A 93 13.85 1.41 -11.80
C LEU A 93 13.24 0.67 -12.99
N TRP A 94 11.99 0.22 -12.86
CA TRP A 94 11.33 -0.56 -13.90
C TRP A 94 10.72 0.31 -15.00
N LEU A 95 10.33 1.55 -14.67
CA LEU A 95 9.72 2.50 -15.61
C LEU A 95 10.71 3.54 -16.17
N SER A 96 11.86 3.71 -15.55
CA SER A 96 12.86 4.68 -15.98
C SER A 96 13.83 4.07 -16.98
N ASP A 97 13.85 4.61 -18.20
CA ASP A 97 14.93 4.37 -19.17
C ASP A 97 16.18 5.21 -18.85
N ALA A 98 16.07 6.16 -17.92
CA ALA A 98 17.19 7.02 -17.52
C ALA A 98 18.14 6.28 -16.56
N PRO A 99 19.45 6.55 -16.65
CA PRO A 99 20.42 6.04 -15.69
C PRO A 99 20.04 6.38 -14.24
N ALA A 100 20.33 5.47 -13.31
CA ALA A 100 20.04 5.66 -11.89
C ALA A 100 20.65 6.95 -11.30
N GLU A 101 21.79 7.39 -11.84
CA GLU A 101 22.55 8.56 -11.40
C GLU A 101 21.88 9.90 -11.73
N THR A 102 21.09 9.96 -12.81
CA THR A 102 20.40 11.19 -13.25
C THR A 102 18.93 11.21 -12.85
N THR A 103 18.43 10.11 -12.31
CA THR A 103 17.03 9.94 -11.94
C THR A 103 16.75 10.62 -10.60
N ASN A 104 15.71 11.47 -10.53
CA ASN A 104 15.26 12.03 -9.25
C ASN A 104 14.41 11.01 -8.49
N TRP A 105 14.99 10.39 -7.46
CA TRP A 105 14.36 9.36 -6.64
C TRP A 105 13.34 9.90 -5.62
N ALA A 106 13.45 11.18 -5.26
CA ALA A 106 12.71 11.74 -4.13
C ALA A 106 11.18 11.64 -4.29
N PRO A 107 10.57 11.95 -5.46
CA PRO A 107 9.12 11.85 -5.62
C PRO A 107 8.62 10.41 -5.47
N SER A 108 9.33 9.44 -6.05
CA SER A 108 8.97 8.03 -5.99
C SER A 108 9.09 7.48 -4.57
N PHE A 109 10.13 7.86 -3.84
CA PHE A 109 10.28 7.48 -2.43
C PHE A 109 9.21 8.13 -1.56
N ALA A 110 8.90 9.41 -1.76
CA ALA A 110 7.87 10.10 -0.99
C ALA A 110 6.48 9.49 -1.23
N LEU A 111 6.10 9.30 -2.50
CA LEU A 111 4.81 8.70 -2.87
C LEU A 111 4.72 7.23 -2.42
N GLY A 112 5.78 6.45 -2.65
CA GLY A 112 5.86 5.06 -2.19
C GLY A 112 5.72 4.96 -0.68
N SER A 113 6.49 5.74 0.09
CA SER A 113 6.42 5.75 1.55
C SER A 113 5.04 6.17 2.05
N PHE A 114 4.45 7.21 1.47
CA PHE A 114 3.15 7.71 1.88
C PHE A 114 2.03 6.69 1.62
N THR A 115 1.98 6.13 0.41
CA THR A 115 0.97 5.11 0.05
C THR A 115 1.16 3.81 0.83
N GLY A 116 2.40 3.39 1.06
CA GLY A 116 2.72 2.24 1.91
C GLY A 116 2.29 2.43 3.36
N ALA A 117 2.55 3.61 3.94
CA ALA A 117 2.12 3.95 5.30
C ALA A 117 0.59 3.91 5.45
N LEU A 118 -0.13 4.52 4.51
CA LEU A 118 -1.61 4.51 4.52
C LEU A 118 -2.18 3.11 4.34
N SER A 119 -1.56 2.29 3.49
CA SER A 119 -1.98 0.90 3.26
C SER A 119 -1.80 0.06 4.52
N ALA A 120 -0.65 0.18 5.20
CA ALA A 120 -0.39 -0.52 6.45
C ALA A 120 -1.26 -0.02 7.61
N LEU A 121 -1.55 1.29 7.66
CA LEU A 121 -2.50 1.85 8.61
C LEU A 121 -3.92 1.29 8.39
N THR A 122 -4.35 1.20 7.14
CA THR A 122 -5.64 0.61 6.78
C THR A 122 -5.70 -0.86 7.19
N PHE A 123 -4.65 -1.63 6.92
CA PHE A 123 -4.53 -3.00 7.40
C PHE A 123 -4.61 -3.10 8.92
N TRP A 124 -3.89 -2.22 9.64
CA TRP A 124 -3.94 -2.17 11.10
C TRP A 124 -5.35 -1.85 11.61
N LEU A 125 -6.07 -0.91 10.98
CA LEU A 125 -7.45 -0.58 11.34
C LEU A 125 -8.41 -1.75 11.13
N VAL A 126 -8.16 -2.59 10.13
CA VAL A 126 -8.96 -3.78 9.81
C VAL A 126 -8.63 -4.95 10.73
N ARG A 127 -7.35 -5.21 11.02
CA ARG A 127 -6.91 -6.37 11.81
C ARG A 127 -6.80 -6.10 13.32
N ARG A 128 -6.73 -4.81 13.73
CA ARG A 128 -6.61 -4.27 15.10
C ARG A 128 -6.03 -5.27 16.13
N PRO A 129 -4.70 -5.47 16.12
CA PRO A 129 -4.04 -6.45 16.98
C PRO A 129 -4.15 -6.13 18.48
N ASP A 130 -4.45 -4.88 18.83
CA ASP A 130 -4.82 -4.43 20.18
C ASP A 130 -6.10 -5.11 20.68
N ARG A 131 -7.09 -5.33 19.81
CA ARG A 131 -8.36 -5.98 20.17
C ARG A 131 -8.23 -7.49 20.32
N ASP A 132 -7.40 -8.12 19.49
CA ASP A 132 -7.17 -9.56 19.53
C ASP A 132 -6.48 -10.00 20.83
N ALA A 133 -5.59 -9.17 21.38
CA ALA A 133 -4.88 -9.47 22.62
C ALA A 133 -5.73 -9.30 23.89
N ALA A 134 -6.81 -8.53 23.82
CA ALA A 134 -7.72 -8.29 24.94
C ALA A 134 -8.79 -9.38 25.09
N ASN A 135 -8.79 -10.41 24.23
CA ASN A 135 -9.77 -11.50 24.30
C ASN A 135 -9.18 -12.72 25.04
N PRO A 136 -9.47 -12.90 26.35
CA PRO A 136 -8.87 -13.97 27.17
C PRO A 136 -9.32 -15.39 26.80
N ALA A 137 -10.33 -15.54 25.94
CA ALA A 137 -10.88 -16.84 25.53
C ALA A 137 -10.09 -17.54 24.41
N ARG A 138 -9.06 -16.90 23.83
CA ARG A 138 -8.28 -17.49 22.74
C ARG A 138 -7.03 -18.17 23.30
N PRO A 139 -6.90 -19.51 23.25
CA PRO A 139 -5.64 -20.16 23.60
C PRO A 139 -4.52 -19.60 22.71
N ALA A 140 -3.37 -19.33 23.31
CA ALA A 140 -2.18 -18.90 22.58
C ALA A 140 -1.84 -19.95 21.50
N PRO A 141 -1.53 -19.52 20.26
CA PRO A 141 -1.11 -20.44 19.20
C PRO A 141 0.23 -21.11 19.51
#